data_AF-N4WMS1-F1
#
_entry.id   AF-N4WMS1-F1
#
_cell.length_a   1.000
_cell.length_b   1.000
_cell.length_c   1.000
_cell.angle_alpha   90.00
_cell.angle_beta   90.00
_cell.angle_gamma   90.00
#
_symmetry.space_group_name_H-M   'P 1'
#
loop_
_entity.id
_entity.type
_entity.pdbx_description
1 polymer ?
#
loop_
_entity_poly.entity_id
_entity_poly.type
_entity_poly.pdbx_seq_one_letter_code
_entity_poly.pdbx_strand_id
1 'polypeptide(L)' 'MEITNLFHFLKDFFEHQECHVSISDQHALSVQLTRELDEALMNRPFYWHYMDKIGRKGDPMTLEFYVATSL' A
#
# COMPACT_ATOMS: atom_id res chain seq x y z
N MET A 1 -19.73 -7.74 6.64
CA MET A 1 -19.15 -8.43 5.48
C MET A 1 -17.96 -9.21 6.01
N GLU A 2 -17.99 -10.53 5.96
CA GLU A 2 -16.83 -11.34 6.35
C GLU A 2 -15.86 -11.43 5.18
N ILE A 3 -14.58 -11.17 5.42
CA ILE A 3 -13.53 -11.31 4.42
C ILE A 3 -13.09 -12.77 4.42
N THR A 4 -13.55 -13.55 3.44
CA THR A 4 -13.24 -14.99 3.33
C THR A 4 -11.86 -15.25 2.74
N ASN A 5 -11.30 -14.29 1.99
CA ASN A 5 -9.96 -14.38 1.42
C ASN A 5 -9.25 -13.03 1.57
N LEU A 6 -8.45 -12.89 2.62
CA LEU A 6 -7.73 -11.65 2.93
C LEU A 6 -6.69 -11.31 1.87
N PHE A 7 -6.01 -12.32 1.30
CA PHE A 7 -4.98 -12.11 0.28
C PHE A 7 -5.58 -11.44 -0.97
N HIS A 8 -6.66 -12.00 -1.53
CA HIS A 8 -7.35 -11.41 -2.68
C HIS A 8 -7.95 -10.06 -2.36
N PHE A 9 -8.55 -9.90 -1.17
CA PHE A 9 -9.07 -8.59 -0.75
C PHE A 9 -7.99 -7.51 -0.75
N LEU A 10 -6.82 -7.78 -0.17
CA LEU A 10 -5.72 -6.81 -0.12
C LEU A 10 -5.20 -6.50 -1.53
N LYS A 11 -4.98 -7.53 -2.35
CA LYS A 11 -4.56 -7.37 -3.74
C LYS A 11 -5.52 -6.46 -4.49
N ASP A 12 -6.81 -6.81 -4.51
CA ASP A 12 -7.83 -6.08 -5.25
C ASP A 12 -7.99 -4.66 -4.71
N PHE A 13 -7.99 -4.48 -3.39
CA PHE A 13 -8.07 -3.16 -2.77
C PHE A 13 -6.95 -2.23 -3.24
N PHE A 14 -5.70 -2.68 -3.18
CA PHE A 14 -4.56 -1.84 -3.55
C PHE A 14 -4.47 -1.62 -5.08
N GLU A 15 -4.82 -2.61 -5.90
CA GLU A 15 -4.91 -2.43 -7.36
C GLU A 15 -6.00 -1.42 -7.75
N HIS A 16 -7.16 -1.43 -7.09
CA HIS A 16 -8.22 -0.43 -7.31
C HIS A 16 -7.84 0.98 -6.85
N GLN A 17 -6.92 1.10 -5.90
CA GLN A 17 -6.35 2.37 -5.45
C GLN A 17 -5.11 2.78 -6.26
N GLU A 18 -4.90 2.15 -7.42
CA GLU A 18 -3.81 2.44 -8.36
C GLU A 18 -2.40 2.26 -7.75
N CYS A 19 -2.29 1.51 -6.65
CA CYS A 19 -0.99 1.13 -6.10
C CYS A 19 -0.33 0.08 -6.99
N HIS A 20 0.99 0.10 -7.06
CA HIS A 20 1.72 -0.98 -7.73
C HIS A 20 1.89 -2.15 -6.77
N VAL A 21 1.23 -3.26 -7.08
CA VAL A 21 1.28 -4.50 -6.30
C VAL A 21 2.19 -5.51 -6.99
N SER A 22 3.16 -6.04 -6.26
CA SER A 22 4.01 -7.14 -6.69
C SER A 22 3.85 -8.33 -5.74
N ILE A 23 3.79 -9.52 -6.32
CA ILE A 23 3.55 -10.78 -5.61
C ILE A 23 4.81 -11.62 -5.76
N SER A 24 5.52 -11.83 -4.65
CA SER A 24 6.75 -12.64 -4.63
C SER A 24 6.44 -14.13 -4.44
N ASP A 25 5.41 -14.46 -3.65
CA ASP A 25 4.90 -15.81 -3.44
C ASP A 25 3.38 -15.81 -3.15
N GLN A 26 2.78 -16.99 -2.92
CA GLN A 26 1.33 -17.13 -2.71
C GLN A 26 0.80 -16.53 -1.38
N HIS A 27 1.68 -16.00 -0.53
CA HIS A 27 1.37 -15.52 0.80
C HIS A 27 1.88 -14.10 1.07
N ALA A 28 2.70 -13.55 0.17
CA ALA A 28 3.31 -12.24 0.33
C ALA A 28 2.85 -11.25 -0.75
N LEU A 29 2.54 -10.02 -0.33
CA LEU A 29 2.29 -8.89 -1.22
C LEU A 29 3.24 -7.74 -0.85
N SER A 30 3.95 -7.22 -1.84
CA SER A 30 4.70 -5.96 -1.73
C SER A 30 3.94 -4.88 -2.50
N VAL A 31 3.54 -3.82 -1.80
CA VAL A 31 2.66 -2.77 -2.32
C VAL A 31 3.37 -1.43 -2.27
N GLN A 32 3.73 -0.88 -3.43
CA GLN A 32 4.17 0.50 -3.53
C GLN A 32 2.95 1.43 -3.51
N LEU A 33 2.85 2.23 -2.45
CA LEU A 33 1.72 3.13 -2.26
C LEU A 33 1.73 4.27 -3.28
N THR A 34 0.54 4.78 -3.58
CA THR A 34 0.36 6.11 -4.15
C THR A 34 0.65 7.17 -3.09
N ARG A 35 0.80 8.42 -3.51
CA ARG A 35 0.94 9.53 -2.57
C ARG A 35 -0.28 9.62 -1.64
N GLU A 36 -1.46 9.51 -2.22
CA GLU A 36 -2.75 9.66 -1.53
C GLU A 36 -2.90 8.60 -0.44
N LEU A 37 -2.57 7.34 -0.75
CA LEU A 37 -2.59 6.28 0.26
C LEU A 37 -1.44 6.37 1.25
N ASP A 38 -0.24 6.82 0.87
CA ASP A 38 0.85 7.04 1.82
C ASP A 38 0.49 8.13 2.85
N GLU A 39 -0.11 9.23 2.41
CA GLU A 39 -0.62 10.28 3.30
C GLU A 39 -1.69 9.74 4.26
N ALA A 40 -2.65 8.96 3.74
CA ALA A 40 -3.80 8.46 4.50
C ALA A 40 -3.46 7.30 5.46
N LEU A 41 -2.59 6.36 5.05
CA LEU A 41 -2.29 5.14 5.81
C LEU A 41 -1.04 5.28 6.68
N MET A 42 -0.01 6.01 6.21
CA MET A 42 1.27 6.09 6.93
C MET A 42 1.36 7.26 7.90
N ASN A 43 0.30 8.09 8.00
CA ASN A 43 0.29 9.30 8.81
C ASN A 43 1.48 10.21 8.48
N ARG A 44 1.78 10.38 7.19
CA ARG A 44 2.87 11.23 6.68
C ARG A 44 2.42 12.57 6.07
N PRO A 45 1.36 13.27 6.54
CA PRO A 45 0.89 14.49 5.87
C PRO A 45 1.94 15.62 5.93
N PHE A 46 2.73 15.71 7.00
CA PHE A 46 3.80 16.72 7.12
C PHE A 46 4.97 16.47 6.16
N TYR A 47 5.28 15.20 5.86
CA TYR A 47 6.33 14.87 4.89
C TYR A 47 5.97 15.40 3.50
N TRP A 48 4.75 15.10 3.06
CA TRP A 48 4.27 15.52 1.76
C TRP A 48 4.08 17.03 1.67
N HIS A 49 3.55 17.67 2.72
CA HIS A 49 3.49 19.13 2.80
C HIS A 49 4.88 19.77 2.64
N TYR A 50 5.90 19.19 3.25
CA TYR A 50 7.27 19.67 3.11
C TYR A 50 7.82 19.46 1.69
N MET A 51 7.63 18.27 1.09
CA MET A 51 8.07 17.97 -0.28
C MET A 51 7.47 18.94 -1.30
N ASP A 52 6.17 19.22 -1.19
CA ASP A 52 5.47 20.20 -2.03
C ASP A 52 6.05 21.60 -1.87
N LYS A 53 6.25 22.02 -0.62
CA LYS A 53 6.77 23.37 -0.31
C LYS A 53 8.13 23.63 -0.94
N ILE A 54 8.97 22.59 -1.07
CA ILE A 54 10.30 22.69 -1.68
C ILE A 54 10.31 22.28 -3.16
N GLY A 55 9.15 22.00 -3.76
CA GLY A 55 9.02 21.61 -5.16
C GLY A 55 9.72 20.30 -5.51
N ARG A 56 9.82 19.36 -4.57
CA ARG A 56 10.44 18.04 -4.80
C ARG A 56 9.39 16.95 -4.89
N LYS A 57 9.69 15.93 -5.70
CA LYS A 57 8.90 14.71 -5.73
C LYS A 57 9.12 13.95 -4.41
N GLY A 58 8.03 13.63 -3.72
CA GLY A 58 8.07 12.75 -2.55
C GLY A 58 8.19 11.28 -2.93
N ASP A 59 8.51 10.48 -1.93
CA ASP A 59 8.76 9.04 -2.02
C ASP A 59 7.75 8.32 -1.12
N PRO A 60 6.67 7.75 -1.72
CA PRO A 60 5.70 6.94 -1.00
C PRO A 60 6.34 5.64 -0.50
N MET A 61 5.85 5.13 0.64
CA MET A 61 6.35 3.88 1.21
C MET A 61 5.89 2.65 0.43
N THR A 62 6.70 1.61 0.54
CA THR A 62 6.31 0.24 0.18
C THR A 62 5.85 -0.49 1.45
N LEU A 63 4.71 -1.17 1.39
CA LEU A 63 4.22 -2.04 2.45
C LEU A 63 4.41 -3.51 2.08
N GLU A 64 4.87 -4.30 3.06
CA GLU A 64 5.03 -5.74 2.92
C GLU A 64 3.99 -6.46 3.77
N PHE A 65 3.14 -7.27 3.13
CA PHE A 65 2.10 -8.06 3.78
C PHE A 65 2.41 -9.55 3.70
N TYR A 66 2.25 -10.26 4.81
CA TYR A 66 2.31 -11.72 4.88
C TYR A 66 0.97 -12.25 5.36
N VAL A 67 0.26 -12.99 4.52
CA VAL A 67 -1.06 -13.56 4.80
C VAL A 67 -0.93 -15.06 4.99
N ALA A 68 -1.08 -15.51 6.24
CA ALA A 68 -1.11 -16.93 6.55
C ALA A 68 -2.35 -17.58 5.92
N THR A 69 -2.15 -18.70 5.21
CA THR A 69 -3.28 -19.55 4.81
C THR A 69 -3.68 -20.39 6.01
N SER A 70 -4.94 -20.33 6.43
CA SER A 70 -5.44 -21.26 7.44
C SER A 70 -5.28 -22.69 6.92
N LEU A 71 -4.57 -23.54 7.66
CA LEU A 71 -4.39 -24.97 7.38
C LEU A 71 -5.72 -25.72 7.37
#